data_AF-A0A3D6C0Q4-F1
#
_entry.id   AF-A0A3D6C0Q4-F1
#
_cell.length_a   1.000
_cell.length_b   1.000
_cell.length_c   1.000
_cell.angle_alpha   90.00
_cell.angle_beta   90.00
_cell.angle_gamma   90.00
#
_symmetry.space_group_name_H-M   'P 1'
#
loop_
_entity.id
_entity.type
_entity.pdbx_description
1 polymer ?
#
loop_
_entity_poly.entity_id
_entity_poly.type
_entity_poly.pdbx_seq_one_letter_code
_entity_poly.pdbx_strand_id
1 'polypeptide(L)' 'MPRLTAIAENPWLNLISGVILIITAGSEIIRTFGDGHLGAHHGVAVFGLIQVIQCLPHIMHGTEQISKINKE' A
#
# COMPACT_ATOMS: atom_id res chain seq x y z
N MET A 1 -8.33 21.73 4.29
CA MET A 1 -9.67 21.33 3.79
C MET A 1 -10.02 19.96 4.38
N PRO A 2 -10.94 19.87 5.36
CA PRO A 2 -11.17 18.66 6.17
C PRO A 2 -11.62 17.44 5.36
N ARG A 3 -12.25 17.65 4.20
CA ARG A 3 -12.73 16.57 3.32
C ARG A 3 -11.60 15.83 2.59
N LEU A 4 -10.50 16.50 2.26
CA LEU A 4 -9.35 15.87 1.60
C LEU A 4 -8.58 14.96 2.55
N THR A 5 -8.42 15.39 3.80
CA THR A 5 -7.78 14.59 4.85
C THR A 5 -8.54 13.29 5.09
N ALA A 6 -9.87 13.34 5.18
CA ALA A 6 -10.70 12.13 5.35
C ALA A 6 -10.57 11.13 4.19
N ILE A 7 -10.34 11.60 2.96
CA ILE A 7 -10.11 10.75 1.79
C ILE A 7 -8.69 10.15 1.84
N ALA A 8 -7.69 10.98 2.14
CA ALA A 8 -6.28 10.56 2.22
C ALA A 8 -5.99 9.60 3.39
N GLU A 9 -6.79 9.65 4.46
CA GLU A 9 -6.65 8.79 5.63
C GLU A 9 -7.49 7.51 5.54
N ASN A 10 -8.22 7.29 4.45
CA ASN A 10 -9.03 6.08 4.30
C ASN A 10 -8.14 4.84 4.11
N PRO A 11 -8.19 3.84 5.02
CA PRO A 11 -7.34 2.66 4.96
C PRO A 11 -7.49 1.86 3.66
N TRP A 12 -8.70 1.79 3.09
CA TRP A 12 -8.96 1.07 1.85
C TRP A 12 -8.37 1.78 0.64
N LEU A 13 -8.46 3.11 0.59
CA LEU A 13 -7.86 3.90 -0.48
C LEU A 13 -6.33 3.86 -0.39
N ASN A 14 -5.77 3.89 0.82
CA ASN A 14 -4.33 3.74 1.05
C ASN A 14 -3.82 2.34 0.68
N LEU A 15 -4.59 1.29 0.95
CA LEU A 15 -4.25 -0.07 0.53
C LEU A 15 -4.25 -0.20 -0.99
N ILE A 16 -5.34 0.24 -1.65
CA ILE A 16 -5.48 0.16 -3.11
C ILE A 16 -4.38 0.95 -3.80
N SER A 17 -4.14 2.20 -3.37
CA SER A 17 -3.08 3.03 -3.93
C SER A 17 -1.70 2.43 -3.70
N GLY A 18 -1.41 1.92 -2.49
CA GLY A 18 -0.16 1.23 -2.18
C GLY A 18 0.09 0.02 -3.11
N VAL A 19 -0.93 -0.81 -3.33
CA VAL A 19 -0.84 -1.96 -4.25
C VAL A 19 -0.58 -1.53 -5.69
N ILE A 20 -1.31 -0.52 -6.19
CA ILE A 20 -1.09 0.03 -7.54
C ILE A 20 0.35 0.54 -7.67
N LEU A 21 0.84 1.30 -6.69
CA LEU A 21 2.19 1.87 -6.70
C LEU A 21 3.26 0.78 -6.69
N ILE A 22 3.10 -0.29 -5.90
CA ILE A 22 4.03 -1.43 -5.91
C ILE A 22 4.04 -2.12 -7.27
N ILE A 23 2.86 -2.37 -7.87
CA ILE A 23 2.79 -3.04 -9.18
C ILE A 23 3.45 -2.19 -10.26
N THR A 24 3.10 -0.91 -10.35
CA THR A 24 3.62 0.00 -11.37
C THR A 24 5.13 0.20 -11.20
N ALA A 25 5.57 0.59 -10.00
CA ALA A 25 6.99 0.83 -9.74
C ALA A 25 7.81 -0.47 -9.82
N GLY A 26 7.28 -1.60 -9.33
CA GLY A 26 7.91 -2.90 -9.44
C GLY A 26 8.10 -3.36 -10.90
N SER A 27 7.10 -3.14 -11.76
CA SER A 27 7.22 -3.45 -13.19
C SER A 27 8.33 -2.65 -13.88
N GLU A 28 8.49 -1.39 -13.50
CA GLU A 28 9.52 -0.52 -14.06
C GLU A 28 10.91 -0.84 -13.51
N ILE A 29 11.00 -1.17 -12.21
CA ILE A 29 12.24 -1.67 -11.60
C ILE A 29 12.72 -2.92 -12.32
N ILE A 30 11.83 -3.90 -12.57
CA ILE A 30 12.19 -5.13 -13.30
C ILE A 30 12.69 -4.81 -14.72
N ARG A 31 12.02 -3.90 -15.44
CA ARG A 31 12.43 -3.50 -16.80
C ARG A 31 13.78 -2.79 -16.85
N THR A 32 14.11 -2.03 -15.80
CA THR A 32 15.36 -1.27 -15.67
C THR A 32 16.42 -2.00 -14.83
N PHE A 33 16.14 -3.25 -14.42
CA PHE A 33 16.99 -4.07 -13.55
C PHE A 33 18.23 -4.56 -14.33
N GLY A 34 19.16 -3.64 -14.56
CA GLY A 34 20.34 -3.86 -15.40
C GLY A 34 21.00 -2.55 -15.82
N ASP A 35 20.22 -1.46 -15.89
CA ASP A 35 20.70 -0.15 -16.34
C ASP A 35 21.33 0.69 -15.21
N GLY A 36 21.41 0.15 -13.98
CA GLY A 36 22.07 0.78 -12.82
C GLY A 36 21.43 2.10 -12.34
N HIS A 37 20.32 2.53 -12.93
CA HIS A 37 19.66 3.79 -12.62
C HIS A 37 18.72 3.66 -11.40
N LEU A 38 19.23 4.04 -10.23
CA LEU A 38 18.43 4.30 -9.03
C LEU A 38 17.68 5.64 -9.18
N GLY A 39 16.60 5.63 -9.97
CA GLY A 39 15.75 6.80 -10.20
C GLY A 39 14.50 6.85 -9.30
N ALA A 40 13.61 7.82 -9.55
CA ALA A 40 12.37 8.05 -8.80
C ALA A 40 11.49 6.80 -8.64
N HIS A 41 11.55 5.86 -9.60
CA HIS A 41 10.83 4.59 -9.54
C HIS A 41 11.14 3.74 -8.30
N HIS A 42 12.40 3.73 -7.83
CA HIS A 42 12.76 3.00 -6.60
C HIS A 42 12.15 3.67 -5.36
N GLY A 43 12.11 5.01 -5.32
CA GLY A 43 11.46 5.76 -4.24
C GLY A 43 9.94 5.54 -4.21
N VAL A 44 9.29 5.50 -5.38
CA VAL A 44 7.86 5.22 -5.51
C VAL A 44 7.54 3.77 -5.07
N ALA A 45 8.40 2.81 -5.40
CA ALA A 45 8.23 1.43 -4.95
C ALA A 45 8.34 1.29 -3.43
N VAL A 46 9.34 1.92 -2.80
CA VAL A 46 9.49 1.94 -1.34
C VAL A 46 8.31 2.64 -0.67
N PHE A 47 7.84 3.75 -1.22
CA PHE A 47 6.66 4.45 -0.71
C PHE A 47 5.39 3.56 -0.77
N GLY A 48 5.16 2.90 -1.91
CA GLY A 48 4.05 1.95 -2.05
C GLY A 48 4.16 0.78 -1.06
N LEU A 49 5.37 0.25 -0.85
CA LEU A 49 5.63 -0.81 0.13
C LEU A 49 5.27 -0.38 1.56
N ILE A 50 5.67 0.83 1.96
CA ILE A 50 5.34 1.37 3.28
C ILE A 50 3.82 1.52 3.44
N GLN A 51 3.11 2.02 2.42
CA GLN A 51 1.64 2.12 2.45
C GLN A 51 0.96 0.76 2.64
N VAL A 52 1.43 -0.28 1.94
CA VAL A 52 0.87 -1.63 2.10
C VAL A 52 1.15 -2.19 3.50
N ILE A 53 2.37 -2.02 4.02
CA ILE A 53 2.72 -2.45 5.39
C ILE A 53 1.85 -1.76 6.43
N GLN A 54 1.59 -0.45 6.27
CA GLN A 54 0.70 0.31 7.16
C GLN A 54 -0.75 -0.19 7.11
N CYS A 55 -1.20 -0.76 5.99
CA CYS A 55 -2.55 -1.30 5.86
C CYS A 55 -2.71 -2.73 6.41
N LEU A 56 -1.64 -3.52 6.49
CA LEU A 56 -1.67 -4.88 7.07
C LEU A 56 -2.30 -4.95 8.47
N PRO A 57 -1.92 -4.12 9.47
CA PRO A 57 -2.53 -4.18 10.80
C PRO A 57 -4.03 -3.90 10.78
N HIS A 58 -4.52 -3.04 9.88
CA HIS A 58 -5.96 -2.79 9.72
C HIS A 58 -6.70 -4.04 9.22
N ILE A 59 -6.12 -4.78 8.27
CA ILE A 59 -6.67 -6.05 7.75
C ILE A 59 -6.67 -7.12 8.85
N MET A 60 -5.57 -7.24 9.60
CA MET A 60 -5.45 -8.19 10.71
C MET A 60 -6.49 -7.92 11.81
N HIS A 61 -6.69 -6.65 12.15
CA HIS A 61 -7.68 -6.28 13.16
C HIS A 61 -9.12 -6.55 12.68
N GLY A 62 -9.43 -6.25 11.41
CA GLY A 62 -10.73 -6.59 10.83
C GLY A 62 -10.99 -8.09 10.77
N THR A 63 -9.99 -8.91 10.44
CA THR A 63 -10.12 -10.38 10.44
C THR A 63 -10.28 -10.94 11.85
N GLU A 64 -9.61 -10.36 12.85
CA GLU A 64 -9.82 -10.73 14.26
C GLU A 64 -11.25 -10.44 14.71
N GLN A 65 -11.81 -9.28 14.34
CA GLN A 65 -13.20 -8.92 14.66
C GLN A 65 -14.22 -9.88 14.03
N ILE A 66 -14.06 -10.20 12.75
CA ILE A 66 -14.93 -11.16 12.04
C ILE A 66 -14.84 -12.55 12.69
N SER A 67 -13.64 -12.99 13.06
CA SER A 67 -13.41 -14.27 13.73
C SER A 67 -14.08 -14.34 15.11
N LYS A 68 -14.12 -13.23 15.86
CA LYS A 68 -14.83 -13.15 17.14
C LYS A 68 -16.34 -13.27 16.94
N ILE A 69 -16.93 -12.57 15.95
CA ILE A 69 -18.36 -12.64 15.65
C ILE A 69 -18.78 -14.06 15.22
N ASN A 70 -17.95 -14.75 14.43
CA ASN A 70 -18.26 -16.10 13.96
C ASN A 70 -18.10 -17.20 15.04
N LYS A 71 -17.57 -16.85 16.22
CA LYS A 71 -17.41 -17.77 17.36
C LYS A 71 -18.51 -17.60 18.43
N GLU A 72 -19.37 -16.59 18.31
CA GLU A 72 -20.59 -16.40 19.11
C GLU A 72 -21.82 -16.97 18.39
#